data_AF-A0AAW0Z022-F1
#
_entry.id   AF-A0AAW0Z022-F1
#
_cell.length_a   1.000
_cell.length_b   1.000
_cell.length_c   1.000
_cell.angle_alpha   90.00
_cell.angle_beta   90.00
_cell.angle_gamma   90.00
#
_symmetry.space_group_name_H-M   'P 1'
#
loop_
_entity.id
_entity.type
_entity.pdbx_description
1 polymer ?
#
loop_
_entity_poly.entity_id
_entity_poly.type
_entity_poly.pdbx_seq_one_letter_code
_entity_poly.pdbx_strand_id
1 'polypeptide(L)'
;MDYLTILATRALILFPPTWTSHESLITTSRLASSPTTTPPTSHLLLSPTPISIPISSILNADTDCAYFLIHHILSTTPQGGLRTTDKEVLREAEVVVWREIDRAKLFTRALGAWFANAHKSGVGKLGERELGELAEKYGLGLQNESSEVGQEGHTNEDREVERMGEQVEKIVFSDEADKGEVVI
;
A
#
# COMPACT_ATOMS: atom_id res chain seq x y z
N MET A 1 19.66 11.26 -7.10
CA MET A 1 20.06 10.42 -5.95
C MET A 1 21.13 9.43 -6.38
N ASP A 2 22.01 9.03 -5.47
CA ASP A 2 22.92 7.89 -5.70
C ASP A 2 22.23 6.55 -5.40
N TYR A 3 22.88 5.45 -5.78
CA TYR A 3 22.34 4.10 -5.69
C TYR A 3 21.95 3.70 -4.26
N LEU A 4 22.82 3.93 -3.29
CA LEU A 4 22.59 3.50 -1.91
C LEU A 4 21.49 4.33 -1.26
N THR A 5 21.46 5.63 -1.53
CA THR A 5 20.35 6.50 -1.09
C THR A 5 19.00 5.97 -1.59
N ILE A 6 18.90 5.57 -2.86
CA ILE A 6 17.66 5.02 -3.41
C ILE A 6 17.24 3.75 -2.67
N LEU A 7 18.15 2.78 -2.49
CA LEU A 7 17.83 1.53 -1.80
C LEU A 7 17.42 1.74 -0.33
N ALA A 8 17.98 2.75 0.33
CA ALA A 8 17.75 3.02 1.74
C ALA A 8 16.48 3.83 2.01
N THR A 9 16.14 4.81 1.18
CA THR A 9 15.07 5.77 1.47
C THR A 9 13.80 5.58 0.65
N ARG A 10 13.87 4.85 -0.48
CA ARG A 10 12.72 4.70 -1.37
C ARG A 10 11.90 3.46 -1.07
N ALA A 11 10.62 3.59 -1.32
CA ALA A 11 9.65 2.51 -1.30
C ALA A 11 9.02 2.33 -2.67
N LEU A 12 8.74 1.07 -3.00
CA LEU A 12 8.02 0.70 -4.20
C LEU A 12 6.55 0.51 -3.86
N ILE A 13 5.67 0.93 -4.75
CA ILE A 13 4.25 0.63 -4.69
C ILE A 13 4.06 -0.68 -5.44
N LEU A 14 3.75 -1.71 -4.69
CA LEU A 14 3.36 -3.03 -5.16
C LEU A 14 1.86 -3.05 -5.43
N PHE A 15 1.42 -3.92 -6.33
CA PHE A 15 0.02 -3.99 -6.78
C PHE A 15 -0.56 -2.67 -7.32
N PRO A 16 0.13 -1.95 -8.23
CA PRO A 16 -0.38 -0.66 -8.71
C PRO A 16 -1.73 -0.82 -9.45
N PRO A 17 -2.64 0.18 -9.39
CA PRO A 17 -3.98 0.09 -10.00
C PRO A 17 -3.98 -0.14 -11.51
N THR A 18 -2.87 0.21 -12.17
CA THR A 18 -2.66 0.03 -13.62
C THR A 18 -2.40 -1.42 -14.03
N TRP A 19 -2.42 -2.37 -13.07
CA TRP A 19 -2.25 -3.81 -13.29
C TRP A 19 -3.10 -4.37 -14.44
N THR A 20 -4.30 -3.82 -14.66
CA THR A 20 -5.26 -4.32 -15.65
C THR A 20 -4.85 -4.12 -17.11
N SER A 21 -3.82 -3.32 -17.41
CA SER A 21 -3.48 -2.96 -18.80
C SER A 21 -2.24 -3.65 -19.38
N HIS A 22 -1.42 -4.35 -18.57
CA HIS A 22 -0.09 -4.83 -19.01
C HIS A 22 0.11 -6.36 -19.05
N GLU A 23 -0.92 -7.17 -18.81
CA GLU A 23 -0.83 -8.64 -18.99
C GLU A 23 -0.92 -9.06 -20.48
N SER A 24 -0.25 -8.32 -21.36
CA SER A 24 -0.08 -8.63 -22.79
C SER A 24 1.35 -8.38 -23.23
N LEU A 25 2.33 -8.90 -22.47
CA LEU A 25 3.73 -8.95 -22.89
C LEU A 25 4.38 -10.31 -22.59
N ILE A 26 3.65 -11.40 -22.82
CA ILE A 26 4.25 -12.72 -23.06
C ILE A 26 3.89 -13.17 -24.49
N THR A 27 4.35 -12.40 -25.48
CA THR A 27 4.24 -12.80 -26.88
C THR A 27 5.58 -12.62 -27.57
N THR A 28 6.46 -13.64 -27.46
CA THR A 28 7.33 -14.03 -28.58
C THR A 28 7.82 -15.47 -28.43
N SER A 29 7.25 -16.33 -29.29
CA SER A 29 7.96 -17.31 -30.12
C SER A 29 8.64 -18.53 -29.47
N ARG A 30 7.95 -19.67 -29.49
CA ARG A 30 8.39 -20.85 -30.27
C ARG A 30 7.26 -21.88 -30.42
N LEU A 31 7.06 -22.30 -31.68
CA LEU A 31 6.21 -23.41 -32.12
C LEU A 31 6.53 -24.70 -31.35
N ALA A 32 5.52 -25.32 -30.75
CA ALA A 32 5.47 -26.76 -30.50
C ALA A 32 4.00 -27.22 -30.41
N SER A 33 3.60 -28.03 -31.37
CA SER A 33 2.33 -28.73 -31.46
C SER A 33 2.19 -29.80 -30.36
N SER A 34 1.31 -29.61 -29.37
CA SER A 34 0.71 -30.68 -28.52
C SER A 34 -0.21 -30.12 -27.41
N PRO A 35 -1.11 -30.94 -26.81
CA PRO A 35 -2.51 -30.59 -26.64
C PRO A 35 -2.79 -29.67 -25.46
N THR A 36 -3.86 -28.89 -25.66
CA THR A 36 -4.62 -28.07 -24.71
C THR A 36 -4.78 -28.75 -23.35
N THR A 37 -3.97 -28.33 -22.40
CA THR A 37 -4.32 -28.31 -20.97
C THR A 37 -4.04 -26.89 -20.48
N THR A 38 -4.93 -25.98 -20.85
CA THR A 38 -5.03 -24.67 -20.22
C THR A 38 -5.64 -24.87 -18.84
N PRO A 39 -4.91 -24.63 -17.72
CA PRO A 39 -5.59 -24.43 -16.47
C PRO A 39 -6.43 -23.14 -16.58
N PRO A 40 -7.58 -23.04 -15.90
CA PRO A 40 -8.33 -21.80 -15.86
C PRO A 40 -7.42 -20.71 -15.30
N THR A 41 -7.24 -19.64 -16.06
CA THR A 41 -6.56 -18.42 -15.63
C THR A 41 -7.38 -17.77 -14.53
N SER A 42 -7.07 -18.11 -13.27
CA SER A 42 -7.74 -17.59 -12.08
C SER A 42 -7.33 -16.17 -11.69
N HIS A 43 -6.41 -15.52 -12.42
CA HIS A 43 -5.83 -14.20 -12.10
C HIS A 43 -6.84 -13.03 -11.97
N LEU A 44 -8.14 -13.27 -12.12
CA LEU A 44 -9.21 -12.30 -11.95
C LEU A 44 -9.86 -12.31 -10.55
N LEU A 45 -9.48 -13.23 -9.65
CA LEU A 45 -10.13 -13.31 -8.33
C LEU A 45 -9.52 -12.35 -7.30
N LEU A 46 -8.23 -12.06 -7.40
CA LEU A 46 -7.52 -11.19 -6.47
C LEU A 46 -7.22 -9.84 -7.13
N SER A 47 -7.87 -8.79 -6.64
CA SER A 47 -7.57 -7.40 -6.97
C SER A 47 -6.93 -6.73 -5.75
N PRO A 48 -5.68 -7.07 -5.41
CA PRO A 48 -5.05 -6.59 -4.19
C PRO A 48 -4.91 -5.07 -4.21
N THR A 49 -5.10 -4.46 -3.04
CA THR A 49 -4.94 -3.02 -2.90
C THR A 49 -3.46 -2.63 -2.99
N PRO A 50 -3.13 -1.51 -3.66
CA PRO A 50 -1.76 -1.04 -3.76
C PRO A 50 -1.13 -0.84 -2.37
N ILE A 51 0.12 -1.26 -2.21
CA ILE A 51 0.85 -1.13 -0.94
C ILE A 51 2.26 -0.62 -1.17
N SER A 52 2.71 0.29 -0.30
CA SER A 52 4.06 0.80 -0.34
C SER A 52 4.98 -0.04 0.56
N ILE A 53 6.07 -0.56 0.00
CA ILE A 53 7.08 -1.33 0.74
C ILE A 53 8.48 -0.77 0.47
N PRO A 54 9.30 -0.51 1.52
CA PRO A 54 10.69 -0.09 1.37
C PRO A 54 11.50 -1.08 0.54
N ILE A 55 12.32 -0.58 -0.39
CA ILE A 55 13.16 -1.42 -1.25
C ILE A 55 14.07 -2.32 -0.41
N SER A 56 14.63 -1.79 0.68
CA SER A 56 15.46 -2.52 1.63
C SER A 56 14.76 -3.72 2.28
N SER A 57 13.45 -3.63 2.54
CA SER A 57 12.68 -4.73 3.15
C SER A 57 12.50 -5.88 2.16
N ILE A 58 12.23 -5.57 0.89
CA ILE A 58 12.12 -6.56 -0.18
C ILE A 58 13.46 -7.28 -0.39
N LEU A 59 14.59 -6.56 -0.34
CA LEU A 59 15.90 -7.14 -0.62
C LEU A 59 16.46 -8.01 0.51
N ASN A 60 16.18 -7.67 1.76
CA ASN A 60 16.83 -8.30 2.91
C ASN A 60 15.98 -9.39 3.58
N ALA A 61 14.66 -9.40 3.38
CA ALA A 61 13.74 -10.27 4.11
C ALA A 61 12.61 -10.80 3.21
N ASP A 62 12.97 -11.51 2.14
CA ASP A 62 12.02 -12.03 1.14
C ASP A 62 10.85 -12.82 1.74
N THR A 63 11.15 -13.71 2.69
CA THR A 63 10.14 -14.59 3.30
C THR A 63 9.18 -13.81 4.19
N ASP A 64 9.68 -12.88 5.00
CA ASP A 64 8.84 -12.06 5.87
C ASP A 64 8.01 -11.07 5.05
N CYS A 65 8.61 -10.50 4.00
CA CYS A 65 7.92 -9.67 3.02
C CYS A 65 6.80 -10.44 2.32
N ALA A 66 7.08 -11.68 1.87
CA ALA A 66 6.07 -12.54 1.25
C ALA A 66 4.93 -12.85 2.22
N TYR A 67 5.24 -13.22 3.47
CA TYR A 67 4.23 -13.49 4.49
C TYR A 67 3.33 -12.27 4.75
N PHE A 68 3.93 -11.10 4.92
CA PHE A 68 3.21 -9.83 5.10
C PHE A 68 2.30 -9.52 3.90
N LEU A 69 2.82 -9.66 2.68
CA LEU A 69 2.08 -9.40 1.46
C LEU A 69 0.91 -10.38 1.27
N ILE A 70 1.10 -11.67 1.54
CA ILE A 70 0.01 -12.66 1.46
C ILE A 70 -1.11 -12.27 2.42
N HIS A 71 -0.77 -11.93 3.66
CA HIS A 71 -1.75 -11.49 4.65
C HIS A 71 -2.46 -10.20 4.21
N HIS A 72 -1.73 -9.24 3.62
CA HIS A 72 -2.30 -8.02 3.05
C HIS A 72 -3.34 -8.33 1.96
N ILE A 73 -3.01 -9.19 1.00
CA ILE A 73 -3.95 -9.59 -0.07
C ILE A 73 -5.21 -10.24 0.53
N LEU A 74 -5.04 -11.20 1.43
CA LEU A 74 -6.18 -11.93 2.02
C LEU A 74 -7.08 -11.05 2.89
N SER A 75 -6.51 -10.04 3.55
CA SER A 75 -7.27 -9.09 4.38
C SER A 75 -7.98 -7.99 3.58
N THR A 76 -7.45 -7.63 2.41
CA THR A 76 -7.98 -6.54 1.58
C THR A 76 -8.87 -7.01 0.42
N THR A 77 -8.89 -8.32 0.15
CA THR A 77 -9.77 -8.91 -0.86
C THR A 77 -11.19 -9.05 -0.29
N PRO A 78 -12.21 -8.43 -0.89
CA PRO A 78 -13.58 -8.55 -0.43
C PRO A 78 -14.07 -10.01 -0.56
N GLN A 79 -14.37 -10.63 0.58
CA GLN A 79 -14.83 -12.02 0.69
C GLN A 79 -16.14 -12.32 -0.06
N GLY A 80 -16.86 -11.29 -0.52
CA GLY A 80 -18.14 -11.41 -1.21
C GLY A 80 -18.08 -12.00 -2.64
N GLY A 81 -16.89 -12.17 -3.22
CA GLY A 81 -16.70 -12.70 -4.58
C GLY A 81 -16.11 -14.10 -4.68
N LEU A 82 -15.55 -14.65 -3.59
CA LEU A 82 -14.79 -15.90 -3.65
C LEU A 82 -15.70 -17.11 -3.39
N ARG A 83 -16.12 -17.77 -4.47
CA ARG A 83 -16.77 -19.10 -4.43
C ARG A 83 -15.74 -20.24 -4.39
N THR A 84 -14.46 -19.94 -4.19
CA THR A 84 -13.33 -20.88 -4.18
C THR A 84 -12.95 -21.26 -2.75
N THR A 85 -12.30 -22.42 -2.57
CA THR A 85 -11.86 -22.87 -1.25
C THR A 85 -10.71 -22.03 -0.73
N ASP A 86 -10.66 -21.71 0.57
CA ASP A 86 -9.61 -20.88 1.20
C ASP A 86 -8.17 -21.26 0.81
N LYS A 87 -7.92 -22.56 0.58
CA LYS A 87 -6.62 -23.07 0.16
C LYS A 87 -6.22 -22.66 -1.26
N GLU A 88 -7.19 -22.56 -2.16
CA GLU A 88 -6.97 -22.14 -3.54
C GLU A 88 -6.66 -20.64 -3.59
N VAL A 89 -7.38 -19.84 -2.79
CA VAL A 89 -7.13 -18.41 -2.60
C VAL A 89 -5.73 -18.16 -2.06
N LEU A 90 -5.34 -18.92 -1.03
CA LEU A 90 -4.02 -18.80 -0.42
C LEU A 90 -2.91 -19.09 -1.44
N ARG A 91 -3.07 -20.16 -2.23
CA ARG A 91 -2.10 -20.51 -3.27
C ARG A 91 -2.02 -19.42 -4.35
N GLU A 92 -3.15 -18.87 -4.76
CA GLU A 92 -3.17 -17.80 -5.74
C GLU A 92 -2.49 -16.53 -5.21
N ALA A 93 -2.80 -16.15 -3.96
CA ALA A 93 -2.16 -15.03 -3.29
C ALA A 93 -0.64 -15.23 -3.20
N GLU A 94 -0.18 -16.43 -2.85
CA GLU A 94 1.24 -16.77 -2.82
C GLU A 94 1.91 -16.56 -4.20
N VAL A 95 1.30 -17.05 -5.28
CA VAL A 95 1.83 -16.86 -6.64
C VAL A 95 1.90 -15.39 -7.02
N VAL A 96 0.85 -14.62 -6.71
CA VAL A 96 0.79 -13.19 -6.98
C VAL A 96 1.88 -12.43 -6.22
N VAL A 97 2.09 -12.76 -4.95
CA VAL A 97 3.13 -12.14 -4.10
C VAL A 97 4.53 -12.46 -4.59
N TRP A 98 4.82 -13.72 -4.92
CA TRP A 98 6.16 -14.09 -5.41
C TRP A 98 6.48 -13.47 -6.76
N ARG A 99 5.48 -13.35 -7.66
CA ARG A 99 5.64 -12.57 -8.90
C ARG A 99 6.01 -11.13 -8.60
N GLU A 100 5.38 -10.52 -7.60
CA GLU A 100 5.63 -9.13 -7.24
C GLU A 100 7.03 -8.90 -6.67
N ILE A 101 7.48 -9.79 -5.79
CA ILE A 101 8.83 -9.77 -5.26
C ILE A 101 9.87 -9.94 -6.38
N ASP A 102 9.62 -10.83 -7.35
CA ASP A 102 10.53 -11.02 -8.48
C ASP A 102 10.61 -9.76 -9.35
N ARG A 103 9.48 -9.07 -9.62
CA ARG A 103 9.48 -7.78 -10.33
C ARG A 103 10.33 -6.73 -9.60
N ALA A 104 10.16 -6.59 -8.29
CA ALA A 104 10.97 -5.68 -7.48
C ALA A 104 12.46 -6.03 -7.51
N LYS A 105 12.82 -7.32 -7.53
CA LYS A 105 14.21 -7.77 -7.69
C LYS A 105 14.78 -7.51 -9.08
N LEU A 106 13.97 -7.67 -10.13
CA LEU A 106 14.39 -7.33 -11.49
C LEU A 106 14.62 -5.83 -11.64
N PHE A 107 13.75 -5.01 -11.05
CA PHE A 107 13.95 -3.57 -10.95
C PHE A 107 15.26 -3.20 -10.24
N THR A 108 15.55 -3.77 -9.07
CA THR A 108 16.78 -3.45 -8.33
C THR A 108 18.05 -3.88 -9.07
N ARG A 109 18.02 -4.99 -9.80
CA ARG A 109 19.11 -5.39 -10.72
C ARG A 109 19.28 -4.39 -11.86
N ALA A 110 18.18 -3.93 -12.46
CA ALA A 110 18.21 -2.93 -13.53
C ALA A 110 18.75 -1.58 -13.04
N LEU A 111 18.37 -1.19 -11.82
CA LEU A 111 18.91 -0.01 -11.14
C LEU A 111 20.43 -0.15 -10.95
N GLY A 112 20.90 -1.29 -10.45
CA GLY A 112 22.33 -1.56 -10.32
C GLY A 112 23.07 -1.50 -11.66
N ALA A 113 22.50 -2.08 -12.71
CA ALA A 113 23.06 -2.04 -14.06
C ALA A 113 23.09 -0.60 -14.62
N TRP A 114 22.06 0.21 -14.35
CA TRP A 114 22.03 1.62 -14.73
C TRP A 114 23.22 2.36 -14.11
N PHE A 115 23.43 2.24 -12.79
CA PHE A 115 24.56 2.91 -12.11
C PHE A 115 25.92 2.38 -12.57
N ALA A 116 26.06 1.07 -12.78
CA ALA A 116 27.29 0.47 -13.30
C ALA A 116 27.67 1.01 -14.68
N ASN A 117 26.68 1.34 -15.52
CA ASN A 117 26.90 1.97 -16.82
C ASN A 117 27.09 3.50 -16.69
N ALA A 118 26.36 4.15 -15.80
CA ALA A 118 26.43 5.59 -15.59
C ALA A 118 27.79 6.04 -15.04
N HIS A 119 28.45 5.20 -14.22
CA HIS A 119 29.84 5.40 -13.80
C HIS A 119 30.82 5.48 -14.98
N LYS A 120 30.56 4.79 -16.10
CA LYS A 120 31.39 4.87 -17.32
C LYS A 120 31.19 6.18 -18.08
N SER A 121 30.01 6.79 -17.94
CA SER A 121 29.63 8.03 -18.62
C SER A 121 29.79 9.30 -17.76
N GLY A 122 30.26 9.17 -16.52
CA GLY A 122 30.43 10.28 -15.58
C GLY A 122 29.14 10.81 -14.94
N VAL A 123 28.00 10.13 -15.16
CA VAL A 123 26.70 10.50 -14.57
C VAL A 123 26.52 9.68 -13.29
N GLY A 124 26.68 10.30 -12.13
CA GLY A 124 26.64 9.60 -10.82
C GLY A 124 25.30 9.69 -10.07
N LYS A 125 24.27 10.32 -10.66
CA LYS A 125 23.00 10.59 -9.99
C LYS A 125 21.83 10.31 -10.93
N LEU A 126 20.81 9.63 -10.40
CA LEU A 126 19.53 9.36 -11.07
C LEU A 126 18.45 10.32 -10.56
N GLY A 127 17.68 10.94 -11.43
CA GLY A 127 16.55 11.80 -11.04
C GLY A 127 15.31 11.02 -10.59
N GLU A 128 14.39 11.65 -9.86
CA GLU A 128 13.11 11.05 -9.45
C GLU A 128 12.29 10.54 -10.64
N ARG A 129 12.21 11.36 -11.69
CA ARG A 129 11.47 11.03 -12.90
C ARG A 129 12.02 9.77 -13.56
N GLU A 130 13.33 9.71 -13.74
CA GLU A 130 14.03 8.57 -14.37
C GLU A 130 13.90 7.30 -13.52
N LEU A 131 13.93 7.45 -12.18
CA LEU A 131 13.68 6.35 -11.25
C LEU A 131 12.24 5.84 -11.35
N GLY A 132 11.26 6.75 -11.45
CA GLY A 132 9.86 6.42 -11.66
C GLY A 132 9.62 5.69 -12.99
N GLU A 133 10.16 6.21 -14.08
CA GLU A 133 10.11 5.56 -15.42
C GLU A 133 10.75 4.17 -15.40
N LEU A 134 11.87 4.01 -14.67
CA LEU A 134 12.51 2.72 -14.49
C LEU A 134 11.62 1.76 -13.69
N ALA A 135 10.98 2.20 -12.61
CA ALA A 135 10.06 1.37 -11.82
C ALA A 135 8.83 0.94 -12.64
N GLU A 136 8.27 1.88 -13.41
CA GLU A 136 7.11 1.65 -14.27
C GLU A 136 7.40 0.60 -15.35
N LYS A 137 8.61 0.59 -15.91
CA LYS A 137 9.05 -0.44 -16.87
C LYS A 137 8.96 -1.87 -16.30
N TYR A 138 9.09 -2.03 -14.99
CA TYR A 138 8.94 -3.30 -14.29
C TYR A 138 7.53 -3.49 -13.71
N GLY A 139 6.58 -2.62 -14.04
CA GLY A 139 5.20 -2.68 -13.55
C GLY A 139 5.05 -2.35 -12.07
N LEU A 140 5.96 -1.55 -11.52
CA LEU A 140 5.98 -1.10 -10.12
C LEU A 140 5.72 0.41 -10.07
N GLY A 141 5.07 0.87 -9.00
CA GLY A 141 5.04 2.31 -8.71
C GLY A 141 6.21 2.73 -7.84
N LEU A 142 6.53 4.02 -7.83
CA LEU A 142 7.48 4.62 -6.89
C LEU A 142 6.70 5.49 -5.91
N GLN A 143 6.96 5.36 -4.61
CA GLN A 143 6.37 6.25 -3.62
C GLN A 143 7.03 7.63 -3.72
N ASN A 144 6.24 8.66 -4.03
CA ASN A 144 6.71 10.03 -3.99
C ASN A 144 6.77 10.50 -2.53
N GLU A 145 7.88 11.12 -2.12
CA GLU A 145 8.06 11.72 -0.79
C GLU A 145 7.07 12.87 -0.50
N SER A 146 6.26 13.28 -1.48
CA SER A 146 5.30 14.38 -1.36
C SER A 146 3.86 13.94 -1.00
N SER A 147 3.60 12.66 -0.73
CA SER A 147 2.25 12.17 -0.39
C SER A 147 1.93 12.22 1.11
N GLU A 148 2.52 13.17 1.84
CA GLU A 148 2.01 13.67 3.12
C GLU A 148 1.29 15.01 2.89
N VAL A 149 0.28 15.03 2.02
CA VAL A 149 -0.81 16.00 2.19
C VAL A 149 -1.89 15.23 2.93
N GLY A 150 -1.92 15.45 4.25
CA GLY A 150 -3.04 15.05 5.08
C GLY A 150 -4.32 15.54 4.42
N GLN A 151 -5.11 14.60 3.92
CA GLN A 151 -6.54 14.82 3.77
C GLN A 151 -7.12 14.66 5.18
N GLU A 152 -6.75 15.59 6.06
CA GLU A 152 -7.48 15.83 7.29
C GLU A 152 -8.93 16.05 6.89
N GLY A 153 -9.80 15.22 7.44
CA GLY A 153 -11.23 15.32 7.26
C GLY A 153 -11.66 16.72 7.63
N HIS A 154 -12.08 17.50 6.63
CA HIS A 154 -12.89 18.67 6.89
C HIS A 154 -14.33 18.19 7.13
N THR A 155 -14.54 17.47 8.24
CA THR A 155 -15.85 17.35 8.87
C THR A 155 -16.13 18.70 9.53
N ASN A 156 -16.86 19.56 8.81
CA ASN A 156 -17.49 20.77 9.35
C ASN A 156 -18.67 20.39 10.27
N GLU A 157 -18.41 19.60 11.31
CA GLU A 157 -19.41 19.18 12.28
C GLU A 157 -18.81 19.21 13.70
N ASP A 158 -18.33 20.37 14.14
CA ASP A 158 -18.05 20.63 15.56
C ASP A 158 -18.08 22.13 15.85
N ARG A 159 -19.21 22.77 15.51
CA ARG A 159 -19.48 24.17 15.87
C ARG A 159 -20.71 24.39 16.74
N GLU A 160 -21.20 23.34 17.43
CA GLU A 160 -22.45 23.45 18.18
C GLU A 160 -22.48 22.75 19.55
N VAL A 161 -21.35 22.64 20.26
CA VAL A 161 -21.34 22.11 21.64
C VAL A 161 -20.52 22.96 22.63
N GLU A 162 -20.48 24.27 22.43
CA GLU A 162 -19.88 25.21 23.41
C GLU A 162 -20.82 26.38 23.73
N ARG A 163 -22.11 26.06 23.89
CA ARG A 163 -23.10 27.02 24.41
C ARG A 163 -24.22 26.33 25.19
N MET A 164 -23.87 25.44 26.11
CA MET A 164 -24.86 24.86 27.04
C MET A 164 -24.29 24.49 28.42
N GLY A 165 -23.16 25.11 28.81
CA GLY A 165 -22.44 24.79 30.07
C GLY A 165 -22.55 25.81 31.20
N GLU A 166 -23.30 26.91 31.04
CA GLU A 166 -23.25 28.05 31.99
C GLU A 166 -24.60 28.40 32.66
N GLN A 167 -25.60 27.51 32.59
CA GLN A 167 -26.94 27.79 33.14
C GLN A 167 -27.52 26.72 34.08
N VAL A 168 -26.73 25.75 34.53
CA VAL A 168 -27.22 24.65 35.41
C VAL A 168 -26.84 24.85 36.89
N GLU A 169 -26.01 25.84 37.23
CA GLU A 169 -25.53 26.00 38.63
C GLU A 169 -26.37 26.96 39.50
N LYS A 170 -27.46 27.53 38.98
CA LYS A 170 -28.24 28.57 39.71
C LYS A 170 -29.60 28.13 40.27
N ILE A 171 -30.00 26.85 40.15
CA ILE A 171 -31.38 26.44 40.48
C ILE A 171 -31.46 25.44 41.66
N VAL A 172 -30.34 24.97 42.24
CA VAL A 172 -30.38 23.89 43.26
C VAL A 172 -30.08 24.33 44.70
N PHE A 173 -29.72 25.59 44.98
CA PHE A 173 -29.45 26.04 46.35
C PHE A 173 -30.12 27.37 46.67
N SER A 174 -31.38 27.36 47.10
CA SER A 174 -31.97 28.31 48.06
C SER A 174 -33.44 27.97 48.37
N ASP A 175 -33.76 26.68 48.49
CA ASP A 175 -34.90 26.27 49.30
C ASP A 175 -34.32 25.69 50.58
N GLU A 176 -34.95 25.96 51.72
CA GLU A 176 -34.60 25.49 53.07
C GLU A 176 -33.76 26.43 53.96
N ALA A 177 -34.44 27.47 54.47
CA ALA A 177 -34.21 27.96 55.84
C ALA A 177 -35.45 28.76 56.33
N ASP A 178 -36.51 28.03 56.66
CA ASP A 178 -37.57 28.50 57.55
C ASP A 178 -37.56 27.65 58.83
N LYS A 179 -38.03 28.24 59.94
CA LYS A 179 -38.00 27.82 61.37
C LYS A 179 -36.74 28.30 62.11
N GLY A 180 -36.80 29.11 63.17
CA GLY A 180 -37.87 29.52 64.06
C GLY A 180 -37.25 29.79 65.45
N GLU A 181 -38.00 30.50 66.30
CA GLU A 181 -37.83 30.57 67.78
C GLU A 181 -36.72 31.54 68.31
N VAL A 182 -36.82 32.39 69.35
CA VAL A 182 -37.80 33.10 70.24
C VAL A 182 -37.07 33.29 71.61
N VAL A 183 -37.35 34.40 72.30
CA VAL A 183 -36.96 34.79 73.70
C VAL A 183 -35.48 35.16 73.88
N ILE A 184 -35.09 36.31 74.48
CA ILE A 184 -35.55 36.94 75.73
C ILE A 184 -35.57 38.46 75.62
#